data_AF-L0A7P6-F1
#
_entry.id   AF-L0A7P6-F1
#
_cell.length_a   1.000
_cell.length_b   1.000
_cell.length_c   1.000
_cell.angle_alpha   90.00
_cell.angle_beta   90.00
_cell.angle_gamma   90.00
#
_symmetry.space_group_name_H-M   'P 1'
#
loop_
_entity.id
_entity.type
_entity.pdbx_description
1 polymer ?
#
loop_
_entity_poly.entity_id
_entity_poly.type
_entity_poly.pdbx_seq_one_letter_code
_entity_poly.pdbx_strand_id
1 'polypeptide(L)'
;MECKGADAAAAAVELLQRKHVLPIIHALLAQPYCFNALQRAVHAPSAATLRDRLKALLAVGVIRRDDDTYHLTAAGYALQPVFDALSAFTAAHPQHDPAIVLDALQRRHAMPIMRELRQRSMGFNELQRALGAPSATTLTRRIIELQQIGLIFKTAPADSTVPGQYRHSPFGADFSPVVGCIVAWGIQHLRNARRSASSDEHAVAGDGP
;
A
#
# COMPACT_ATOMS: atom_id res chain seq x y z
N MET A 1 14.93 8.93 -16.10
CA MET A 1 13.95 7.85 -16.33
C MET A 1 13.23 7.40 -15.04
N GLU A 2 13.59 7.93 -13.86
CA GLU A 2 13.11 7.46 -12.54
C GLU A 2 11.69 7.90 -12.11
N CYS A 3 11.15 9.01 -12.65
CA CYS A 3 9.86 9.56 -12.19
C CYS A 3 8.66 8.61 -12.38
N LYS A 4 8.68 7.75 -13.42
CA LYS A 4 7.56 6.84 -13.74
C LYS A 4 7.49 5.62 -12.81
N GLY A 5 8.61 5.21 -12.21
CA GLY A 5 8.65 4.14 -11.21
C GLY A 5 8.15 4.58 -9.84
N ALA A 6 8.54 5.79 -9.43
CA ALA A 6 8.11 6.39 -8.17
C ALA A 6 6.59 6.64 -8.14
N ASP A 7 6.00 7.09 -9.26
CA ASP A 7 4.55 7.30 -9.38
C ASP A 7 3.76 5.98 -9.26
N ALA A 8 4.20 4.92 -9.94
CA ALA A 8 3.56 3.60 -9.85
C ALA A 8 3.65 3.00 -8.42
N ALA A 9 4.79 3.18 -7.75
CA ALA A 9 4.98 2.78 -6.36
C ALA A 9 4.08 3.58 -5.41
N ALA A 10 3.94 4.89 -5.63
CA ALA A 10 3.03 5.73 -4.86
C ALA A 10 1.57 5.31 -5.04
N ALA A 11 1.15 5.04 -6.28
CA ALA A 11 -0.21 4.58 -6.59
C ALA A 11 -0.54 3.22 -5.95
N ALA A 12 0.41 2.28 -5.92
CA ALA A 12 0.22 0.99 -5.26
C ALA A 12 0.09 1.12 -3.75
N VAL A 13 0.96 1.93 -3.13
CA VAL A 13 0.84 2.27 -1.71
C VAL A 13 -0.50 2.94 -1.43
N GLU A 14 -0.93 3.88 -2.27
CA GLU A 14 -2.20 4.57 -2.09
C GLU A 14 -3.41 3.63 -2.23
N LEU A 15 -3.36 2.69 -3.16
CA LEU A 15 -4.42 1.71 -3.35
C LEU A 15 -4.50 0.76 -2.15
N LEU A 16 -3.38 0.16 -1.75
CA LEU A 16 -3.37 -0.90 -0.73
C LEU A 16 -3.46 -0.38 0.71
N GLN A 17 -3.11 0.89 0.96
CA GLN A 17 -3.34 1.52 2.26
C GLN A 17 -4.82 1.86 2.51
N ARG A 18 -5.69 1.81 1.49
CA ARG A 18 -7.12 2.11 1.68
C ARG A 18 -7.77 1.01 2.52
N LYS A 19 -8.58 1.44 3.50
CA LYS A 19 -9.35 0.51 4.33
C LYS A 19 -10.16 -0.47 3.47
N HIS A 20 -10.18 -1.72 3.93
CA HIS A 20 -10.83 -2.90 3.33
C HIS A 20 -10.24 -3.43 2.02
N VAL A 21 -9.26 -2.78 1.39
CA VAL A 21 -8.65 -3.31 0.15
C VAL A 21 -7.93 -4.63 0.41
N LEU A 22 -7.02 -4.67 1.39
CA LEU A 22 -6.28 -5.89 1.71
C LEU A 22 -7.20 -7.05 2.15
N PRO A 23 -8.20 -6.85 3.04
CA PRO A 23 -9.18 -7.91 3.34
C PRO A 23 -9.94 -8.45 2.13
N ILE A 24 -10.33 -7.60 1.17
CA ILE A 24 -10.99 -8.03 -0.06
C ILE A 24 -10.08 -8.93 -0.88
N ILE A 25 -8.83 -8.52 -1.07
CA ILE A 25 -7.86 -9.30 -1.86
C ILE A 25 -7.56 -10.62 -1.15
N HIS A 26 -7.37 -10.59 0.18
CA HIS A 26 -7.15 -11.80 0.97
C HIS A 26 -8.31 -12.80 0.87
N ALA A 27 -9.56 -12.32 0.96
CA ALA A 27 -10.72 -13.18 0.77
C ALA A 27 -10.71 -13.79 -0.65
N LEU A 28 -10.49 -12.97 -1.68
CA LEU A 28 -10.49 -13.43 -3.06
C LEU A 28 -9.32 -14.36 -3.44
N LEU A 29 -8.22 -14.32 -2.67
CA LEU A 29 -7.13 -15.29 -2.79
C LEU A 29 -7.57 -16.70 -2.37
N ALA A 30 -8.45 -16.80 -1.38
CA ALA A 30 -8.99 -18.08 -0.93
C ALA A 30 -9.99 -18.66 -1.95
N GLN A 31 -10.90 -17.83 -2.46
CA GLN A 31 -11.86 -18.21 -3.51
C GLN A 31 -12.55 -16.99 -4.13
N PRO A 32 -13.18 -17.14 -5.32
CA PRO A 32 -14.09 -16.14 -5.85
C PRO A 32 -15.35 -15.95 -4.98
N TYR A 33 -15.87 -14.73 -4.92
CA TYR A 33 -17.07 -14.41 -4.14
C TYR A 33 -18.06 -13.56 -4.93
N CYS A 34 -19.37 -13.79 -4.74
CA CYS A 34 -20.39 -12.81 -5.10
C CYS A 34 -20.40 -11.63 -4.12
N PHE A 35 -21.05 -10.51 -4.48
CA PHE A 35 -21.01 -9.28 -3.68
C PHE A 35 -21.44 -9.49 -2.22
N ASN A 36 -22.58 -10.15 -1.99
CA ASN A 36 -23.14 -10.34 -0.65
C ASN A 36 -22.27 -11.27 0.21
N ALA A 37 -21.73 -12.33 -0.38
CA ALA A 37 -20.84 -13.25 0.31
C ALA A 37 -19.51 -12.56 0.67
N LEU A 38 -18.95 -11.77 -0.27
CA LEU A 38 -17.74 -11.00 -0.03
C LEU A 38 -17.94 -9.96 1.08
N GLN A 39 -19.06 -9.24 1.07
CA GLN A 39 -19.37 -8.24 2.10
C GLN A 39 -19.35 -8.83 3.50
N ARG A 40 -19.93 -10.04 3.65
CA ARG A 40 -19.91 -10.77 4.91
C ARG A 40 -18.49 -11.23 5.25
N ALA A 41 -17.76 -11.81 4.30
CA ALA A 41 -16.41 -12.32 4.53
C ALA A 41 -15.42 -11.25 5.02
N VAL A 42 -15.50 -10.03 4.48
CA VAL A 42 -14.54 -8.95 4.80
C VAL A 42 -15.03 -8.00 5.89
N HIS A 43 -16.22 -8.27 6.45
CA HIS A 43 -16.89 -7.42 7.45
C HIS A 43 -16.91 -5.94 7.04
N ALA A 44 -17.27 -5.67 5.78
CA ALA A 44 -17.30 -4.29 5.29
C ALA A 44 -18.35 -3.46 6.04
N PRO A 45 -18.03 -2.22 6.46
CA PRO A 45 -18.91 -1.40 7.30
C PRO A 45 -20.16 -0.94 6.54
N SER A 46 -20.08 -0.83 5.22
CA SER A 46 -21.23 -0.53 4.37
C SER A 46 -21.06 -1.12 2.97
N ALA A 47 -22.19 -1.42 2.32
CA ALA A 47 -22.21 -1.88 0.94
C ALA A 47 -21.65 -0.83 -0.03
N ALA A 48 -21.85 0.47 0.27
CA ALA A 48 -21.26 1.56 -0.50
C ALA A 48 -19.73 1.53 -0.45
N THR A 49 -19.14 1.37 0.74
CA THR A 49 -17.68 1.23 0.89
C THR A 49 -17.15 0.06 0.07
N LEU A 50 -17.79 -1.11 0.15
CA LEU A 50 -17.36 -2.27 -0.62
C LEU A 50 -17.45 -2.01 -2.13
N ARG A 51 -18.56 -1.45 -2.63
CA ARG A 51 -18.71 -1.10 -4.06
C ARG A 51 -17.62 -0.15 -4.53
N ASP A 52 -17.31 0.89 -3.76
CA ASP A 52 -16.26 1.85 -4.09
C ASP A 52 -14.89 1.17 -4.17
N ARG A 53 -14.58 0.25 -3.25
CA ARG A 53 -13.32 -0.52 -3.28
C ARG A 53 -13.25 -1.49 -4.45
N LEU A 54 -14.32 -2.22 -4.74
CA LEU A 54 -14.39 -3.12 -5.89
C LEU A 54 -14.25 -2.37 -7.20
N LYS A 55 -14.91 -1.21 -7.35
CA LYS A 55 -14.76 -0.33 -8.52
C LYS A 55 -13.31 0.11 -8.70
N ALA A 56 -12.64 0.51 -7.63
CA ALA A 56 -11.23 0.90 -7.70
C ALA A 56 -10.33 -0.28 -8.12
N LEU A 57 -10.57 -1.48 -7.58
CA LEU A 57 -9.81 -2.70 -7.91
C LEU A 57 -10.06 -3.19 -9.34
N LEU A 58 -11.29 -3.08 -9.84
CA LEU A 58 -11.64 -3.35 -11.24
C LEU A 58 -10.92 -2.36 -12.17
N ALA A 59 -10.94 -1.07 -11.84
CA ALA A 59 -10.34 -0.02 -12.67
C ALA A 59 -8.82 -0.19 -12.85
N VAL A 60 -8.12 -0.75 -11.86
CA VAL A 60 -6.69 -1.05 -11.96
C VAL A 60 -6.39 -2.47 -12.44
N GLY A 61 -7.42 -3.27 -12.75
CA GLY A 61 -7.29 -4.64 -13.24
C GLY A 61 -6.80 -5.66 -12.21
N VAL A 62 -6.91 -5.37 -10.91
CA VAL A 62 -6.56 -6.31 -9.82
C VAL A 62 -7.58 -7.44 -9.71
N ILE A 63 -8.86 -7.09 -9.90
CA ILE A 63 -9.96 -8.04 -9.95
C ILE A 63 -10.68 -7.93 -11.30
N ARG A 64 -11.39 -8.99 -11.67
CA ARG A 64 -12.39 -9.01 -12.73
C ARG A 64 -13.74 -9.42 -12.15
N ARG A 65 -14.82 -9.08 -12.84
CA ARG A 65 -16.17 -9.55 -12.50
C ARG A 65 -16.65 -10.46 -13.63
N ASP A 66 -17.20 -11.61 -13.25
CA ASP A 66 -17.81 -12.59 -14.14
C ASP A 66 -19.23 -12.83 -13.64
N ASP A 67 -20.23 -12.39 -14.41
CA ASP A 67 -21.61 -12.24 -13.96
C ASP A 67 -21.72 -11.49 -12.61
N ASP A 68 -21.99 -12.20 -11.51
CA ASP A 68 -22.07 -11.64 -10.16
C ASP A 68 -20.89 -12.00 -9.25
N THR A 69 -19.88 -12.69 -9.77
CA THR A 69 -18.73 -13.18 -9.01
C THR A 69 -17.48 -12.36 -9.29
N TYR A 70 -16.77 -11.98 -8.23
CA TYR A 70 -15.48 -11.30 -8.31
C TYR A 70 -14.35 -12.32 -8.25
N HIS A 71 -13.38 -12.17 -9.14
CA HIS A 71 -12.20 -13.03 -9.24
C HIS A 71 -10.94 -12.18 -9.25
N LEU A 72 -9.85 -12.69 -8.69
CA LEU A 72 -8.53 -12.08 -8.91
C LEU A 72 -8.08 -12.31 -10.34
N THR A 73 -7.42 -11.30 -10.91
CA THR A 73 -6.65 -11.45 -12.14
C THR A 73 -5.23 -11.91 -11.80
N ALA A 74 -4.38 -12.11 -12.81
CA ALA A 74 -2.95 -12.33 -12.60
C ALA A 74 -2.29 -11.23 -11.75
N ALA A 75 -2.71 -9.96 -11.92
CA ALA A 75 -2.22 -8.87 -11.10
C ALA A 75 -2.70 -8.99 -9.64
N GLY A 76 -3.92 -9.46 -9.41
CA GLY A 76 -4.42 -9.73 -8.06
C GLY A 76 -3.68 -10.85 -7.35
N TYR A 77 -3.45 -11.98 -8.02
CA TYR A 77 -2.67 -13.09 -7.44
C TYR A 77 -1.21 -12.70 -7.16
N ALA A 78 -0.63 -11.80 -7.94
CA ALA A 78 0.73 -11.29 -7.71
C ALA A 78 0.88 -10.48 -6.40
N LEU A 79 -0.21 -10.21 -5.68
CA LEU A 79 -0.18 -9.63 -4.33
C LEU A 79 0.02 -10.65 -3.21
N GLN A 80 -0.02 -11.96 -3.49
CA GLN A 80 0.22 -13.01 -2.49
C GLN A 80 1.46 -12.76 -1.61
N PRO A 81 2.62 -12.34 -2.14
CA PRO A 81 3.81 -12.09 -1.31
C PRO A 81 3.62 -10.99 -0.25
N VAL A 82 2.69 -10.05 -0.47
CA VAL A 82 2.34 -9.03 0.55
C VAL A 82 1.69 -9.70 1.76
N PHE A 83 0.80 -10.67 1.54
CA PHE A 83 0.14 -11.42 2.60
C PHE A 83 1.09 -12.40 3.28
N ASP A 84 1.94 -13.07 2.53
CA ASP A 84 2.96 -13.96 3.09
C ASP A 84 3.92 -13.18 4.02
N ALA A 85 4.36 -11.98 3.60
CA ALA A 85 5.19 -11.10 4.41
C ALA A 85 4.45 -10.59 5.65
N LEU A 86 3.16 -10.26 5.54
CA LEU A 86 2.32 -9.89 6.70
C LEU A 86 2.22 -11.06 7.68
N SER A 87 1.92 -12.28 7.19
CA SER A 87 1.84 -13.48 8.03
C SER A 87 3.16 -13.78 8.73
N ALA A 88 4.29 -13.73 8.00
CA ALA A 88 5.62 -13.91 8.58
C ALA A 88 5.93 -12.87 9.66
N PHE A 89 5.61 -11.60 9.42
CA PHE A 89 5.76 -10.53 10.41
C PHE A 89 4.92 -10.80 11.66
N THR A 90 3.64 -11.16 11.50
CA THR A 90 2.77 -11.47 12.66
C THR A 90 3.25 -12.68 13.45
N ALA A 91 3.81 -13.69 12.78
CA ALA A 91 4.36 -14.87 13.44
C ALA A 91 5.66 -14.58 14.19
N ALA A 92 6.50 -13.67 13.67
CA ALA A 92 7.72 -13.23 14.33
C ALA A 92 7.46 -12.31 15.54
N HIS A 93 6.31 -11.64 15.57
CA HIS A 93 5.96 -10.63 16.56
C HIS A 93 4.61 -10.88 17.25
N PRO A 94 4.40 -12.06 17.89
CA PRO A 94 3.11 -12.45 18.46
C PRO A 94 2.60 -11.53 19.58
N GLN A 95 3.50 -10.78 20.23
CA GLN A 95 3.18 -9.81 21.27
C GLN A 95 2.61 -8.48 20.73
N HIS A 96 2.72 -8.23 19.42
CA HIS A 96 2.20 -7.01 18.79
C HIS A 96 0.86 -7.30 18.11
N ASP A 97 -0.17 -6.51 18.44
CA ASP A 97 -1.45 -6.61 17.75
C ASP A 97 -1.31 -6.16 16.28
N PRO A 98 -1.49 -7.06 15.30
CA PRO A 98 -1.36 -6.72 13.89
C PRO A 98 -2.39 -5.69 13.42
N ALA A 99 -3.54 -5.59 14.09
CA ALA A 99 -4.55 -4.60 13.77
C ALA A 99 -4.05 -3.17 14.04
N ILE A 100 -3.26 -2.96 15.11
CA ILE A 100 -2.68 -1.65 15.45
C ILE A 100 -1.66 -1.22 14.38
N VAL A 101 -0.76 -2.13 13.99
CA VAL A 101 0.24 -1.86 12.95
C VAL A 101 -0.46 -1.56 11.62
N LEU A 102 -1.42 -2.39 11.23
CA LEU A 102 -2.13 -2.21 9.96
C LEU A 102 -2.97 -0.91 9.93
N ASP A 103 -3.70 -0.59 11.01
CA ASP A 103 -4.46 0.67 11.07
C ASP A 103 -3.53 1.89 11.03
N ALA A 104 -2.36 1.84 11.68
CA ALA A 104 -1.36 2.88 11.58
C ALA A 104 -0.84 3.08 10.16
N LEU A 105 -0.57 1.99 9.44
CA LEU A 105 -0.07 2.06 8.07
C LEU A 105 -1.13 2.52 7.07
N GLN A 106 -2.42 2.29 7.36
CA GLN A 106 -3.53 2.84 6.58
C GLN A 106 -3.70 4.35 6.73
N ARG A 107 -3.06 4.97 7.75
CA ARG A 107 -3.10 6.43 7.90
C ARG A 107 -2.28 7.11 6.80
N ARG A 108 -2.83 8.19 6.25
CA ARG A 108 -2.15 9.01 5.25
C ARG A 108 -0.72 9.35 5.73
N HIS A 109 0.25 9.13 4.85
CA HIS A 109 1.70 9.30 5.03
C HIS A 109 2.45 8.21 5.81
N ALA A 110 1.80 7.29 6.52
CA ALA A 110 2.52 6.25 7.26
C ALA A 110 3.31 5.31 6.32
N MET A 111 2.63 4.73 5.33
CA MET A 111 3.29 3.86 4.34
C MET A 111 4.36 4.61 3.49
N PRO A 112 4.13 5.85 3.01
CA PRO A 112 5.18 6.64 2.39
C PRO A 112 6.41 6.87 3.29
N ILE A 113 6.24 7.18 4.59
CA ILE A 113 7.37 7.30 5.52
C ILE A 113 8.16 5.99 5.56
N MET A 114 7.48 4.86 5.76
CA MET A 114 8.12 3.53 5.80
C MET A 114 8.89 3.23 4.51
N ARG A 115 8.33 3.59 3.35
CA ARG A 115 8.97 3.42 2.03
C ARG A 115 10.23 4.26 1.89
N GLU A 116 10.17 5.54 2.28
CA GLU A 116 11.33 6.43 2.16
C GLU A 116 12.45 6.00 3.12
N LEU A 117 12.11 5.69 4.38
CA LEU A 117 13.09 5.26 5.38
C LEU A 117 13.72 3.90 5.09
N ARG A 118 13.11 3.07 4.23
CA ARG A 118 13.70 1.81 3.76
C ARG A 118 14.92 2.06 2.85
N GLN A 119 14.93 3.18 2.13
CA GLN A 119 16.01 3.51 1.19
C GLN A 119 17.20 4.13 1.91
N ARG A 120 16.94 5.04 2.86
CA ARG A 120 17.96 5.72 3.66
C ARG A 120 17.36 6.35 4.91
N SER A 121 18.20 6.63 5.90
CA SER A 121 17.84 7.53 7.00
C SER A 121 17.63 8.95 6.48
N MET A 122 16.64 9.65 7.05
CA MET A 122 16.23 10.99 6.61
C MET A 122 15.92 11.91 7.79
N GLY A 123 16.27 13.19 7.67
CA GLY A 123 15.79 14.23 8.59
C GLY A 123 14.31 14.59 8.37
N PHE A 124 13.74 15.38 9.27
CA PHE A 124 12.34 15.83 9.18
C PHE A 124 12.03 16.56 7.87
N ASN A 125 12.85 17.56 7.51
CA ASN A 125 12.63 18.38 6.32
C ASN A 125 12.80 17.57 5.02
N GLU A 126 13.70 16.59 5.02
CA GLU A 126 13.87 15.68 3.88
C GLU A 126 12.65 14.79 3.69
N LEU A 127 12.15 14.17 4.76
CA LEU A 127 10.91 13.40 4.73
C LEU A 127 9.74 14.27 4.25
N GLN A 128 9.60 15.48 4.78
CA GLN A 128 8.53 16.38 4.36
C GLN A 128 8.56 16.64 2.86
N ARG A 129 9.74 16.90 2.29
CA ARG A 129 9.89 17.12 0.84
C ARG A 129 9.58 15.86 0.04
N ALA A 130 10.14 14.71 0.44
CA ALA A 130 9.94 13.44 -0.24
C ALA A 130 8.47 12.99 -0.29
N LEU A 131 7.68 13.36 0.73
CA LEU A 131 6.26 13.03 0.85
C LEU A 131 5.31 13.99 0.12
N GLY A 132 5.83 14.96 -0.63
CA GLY A 132 5.01 15.97 -1.31
C GLY A 132 4.53 17.08 -0.37
N ALA A 133 5.39 17.51 0.56
CA ALA A 133 5.18 18.62 1.47
C ALA A 133 3.87 18.55 2.31
N PRO A 134 3.66 17.49 3.11
CA PRO A 134 2.59 17.49 4.10
C PRO A 134 2.79 18.63 5.11
N SER A 135 1.71 19.03 5.79
CA SER A 135 1.84 19.98 6.90
C SER A 135 2.80 19.43 7.96
N ALA A 136 3.61 20.30 8.57
CA ALA A 136 4.55 19.90 9.62
C ALA A 136 3.82 19.19 10.76
N THR A 137 2.65 19.68 11.16
CA THR A 137 1.79 19.06 12.19
C THR A 137 1.38 17.63 11.82
N THR A 138 0.96 17.40 10.57
CA THR A 138 0.59 16.06 10.10
C THR A 138 1.80 15.12 10.09
N LEU A 139 2.95 15.58 9.60
CA LEU A 139 4.15 14.77 9.55
C LEU A 139 4.64 14.42 10.96
N THR A 140 4.70 15.40 11.87
CA THR A 140 5.08 15.19 13.27
C THR A 140 4.16 14.18 13.94
N ARG A 141 2.85 14.32 13.79
CA ARG A 141 1.88 13.37 14.36
C ARG A 141 2.13 11.94 13.86
N ARG A 142 2.36 11.78 12.55
CA ARG A 142 2.61 10.46 11.95
C ARG A 142 3.93 9.85 12.42
N ILE A 143 4.99 10.66 12.52
CA ILE A 143 6.27 10.21 13.06
C ILE A 143 6.10 9.76 14.51
N ILE A 144 5.42 10.54 15.36
CA ILE A 144 5.17 10.18 16.76
C ILE A 144 4.41 8.86 16.86
N GLU A 145 3.32 8.69 16.11
CA GLU A 145 2.56 7.44 16.10
C GLU A 145 3.42 6.23 15.67
N LEU A 146 4.23 6.38 14.60
CA LEU A 146 5.13 5.31 14.14
C LEU A 146 6.24 4.99 15.16
N GLN A 147 6.73 5.99 15.90
CA GLN A 147 7.70 5.78 16.98
C GLN A 147 7.06 5.09 18.20
N GLN A 148 5.81 5.45 18.54
CA GLN A 148 5.08 4.84 19.66
C GLN A 148 4.79 3.35 19.42
N ILE A 149 4.48 2.99 18.17
CA ILE A 149 4.35 1.58 17.76
C ILE A 149 5.71 0.89 17.72
N GLY A 150 6.80 1.66 17.65
CA GLY A 150 8.15 1.16 17.58
C GLY A 150 8.59 0.79 16.18
N LEU A 151 7.92 1.25 15.11
CA LEU A 151 8.32 0.98 13.72
C LEU A 151 9.53 1.83 13.29
N ILE A 152 9.65 3.04 13.82
CA ILE A 152 10.76 3.95 13.49
C ILE A 152 11.36 4.51 14.77
N PHE A 153 12.58 5.02 14.68
CA PHE A 153 13.22 5.77 15.75
C PHE A 153 14.09 6.90 15.22
N LYS A 154 14.39 7.86 16.09
CA LYS A 154 15.27 8.99 15.79
C LYS A 154 16.68 8.70 16.30
N THR A 155 17.64 8.71 15.39
CA THR A 155 19.09 8.64 15.64
C THR A 155 19.62 10.07 15.77
N ALA A 156 19.65 10.59 16.99
CA ALA A 156 20.53 11.69 17.38
C ALA A 156 20.85 11.58 18.87
N PRO A 157 22.13 11.64 19.27
CA PRO A 157 22.49 11.95 20.64
C PRO A 157 21.89 13.31 21.03
N ALA A 158 21.46 13.45 22.30
CA ALA A 158 20.87 14.68 22.81
C ALA A 158 21.78 15.92 22.68
N ASP A 159 23.09 15.71 22.42
CA ASP A 159 24.15 16.73 22.42
C ASP A 159 24.81 16.92 21.03
N SER A 160 24.20 16.41 19.95
CA SER A 160 24.75 16.58 18.60
C SER A 160 24.23 17.85 17.92
N THR A 161 25.14 18.65 17.35
CA THR A 161 24.82 19.80 16.47
C THR A 161 24.14 19.39 15.16
N VAL A 162 24.15 18.09 14.83
CA VAL A 162 23.52 17.54 13.63
C VAL A 162 22.03 17.26 13.89
N PRO A 163 21.13 17.72 13.01
CA PRO A 163 19.71 17.38 13.12
C PRO A 163 19.50 15.86 13.08
N GLY A 164 18.80 15.32 14.08
CA GLY A 164 18.58 13.88 14.15
C GLY A 164 17.80 13.31 12.98
N GLN A 165 18.19 12.10 12.58
CA GLN A 165 17.62 11.39 11.44
C GLN A 165 16.71 10.27 11.89
N TYR A 166 15.63 10.05 11.15
CA TYR A 166 14.72 8.93 11.35
C TYR A 166 15.18 7.71 10.54
N ARG A 167 14.99 6.52 11.10
CA ARG A 167 15.20 5.23 10.43
C ARG A 167 14.26 4.16 10.99
N HIS A 168 14.12 3.05 10.27
CA HIS A 168 13.41 1.86 10.78
C HIS A 168 14.09 1.34 12.05
N SER A 169 13.30 0.98 13.04
CA SER A 169 13.75 0.15 14.17
C SER A 169 14.00 -1.30 13.72
N PRO A 170 14.54 -2.18 14.57
CA PRO A 170 14.53 -3.62 14.28
C PRO A 170 13.13 -4.15 13.95
N PHE A 171 12.12 -3.75 14.74
CA PHE A 171 10.72 -4.11 14.49
C PHE A 171 10.18 -3.56 13.16
N GLY A 172 10.52 -2.32 12.80
CA GLY A 172 10.16 -1.74 11.50
C GLY A 172 10.89 -2.37 10.33
N ALA A 173 12.14 -2.81 10.54
CA ALA A 173 12.93 -3.51 9.54
C ALA A 173 12.30 -4.88 9.21
N ASP A 174 11.77 -5.58 10.21
CA ASP A 174 11.01 -6.82 10.01
C ASP A 174 9.70 -6.60 9.26
N PHE A 175 9.09 -5.41 9.36
CA PHE A 175 7.91 -5.03 8.58
C PHE A 175 8.24 -4.58 7.15
N SER A 176 9.45 -4.08 6.92
CA SER A 176 9.92 -3.52 5.64
C SER A 176 9.66 -4.41 4.40
N PRO A 177 9.74 -5.76 4.47
CA PRO A 177 9.39 -6.65 3.36
C PRO A 177 7.96 -6.44 2.84
N VAL A 178 6.97 -6.18 3.71
CA VAL A 178 5.58 -5.93 3.31
C VAL A 178 5.49 -4.71 2.39
N VAL A 179 6.14 -3.61 2.79
CA VAL A 179 6.21 -2.38 1.97
C VAL A 179 6.95 -2.66 0.67
N GLY A 180 8.00 -3.48 0.71
CA GLY A 180 8.76 -3.87 -0.46
C GLY A 180 7.95 -4.64 -1.49
N CYS A 181 7.16 -5.63 -1.06
CA CYS A 181 6.27 -6.39 -1.93
C CYS A 181 5.22 -5.48 -2.59
N ILE A 182 4.65 -4.53 -1.85
CA ILE A 182 3.68 -3.55 -2.38
C ILE A 182 4.31 -2.67 -3.47
N VAL A 183 5.51 -2.16 -3.22
CA VAL A 183 6.23 -1.31 -4.18
C VAL A 183 6.60 -2.10 -5.44
N ALA A 184 7.13 -3.31 -5.28
CA ALA A 184 7.50 -4.18 -6.39
C ALA A 184 6.28 -4.50 -7.28
N TRP A 185 5.16 -4.86 -6.65
CA TRP A 185 3.90 -5.11 -7.33
C TRP A 185 3.42 -3.88 -8.11
N GLY A 186 3.45 -2.69 -7.50
CA GLY A 186 3.05 -1.45 -8.14
C GLY A 186 3.85 -1.13 -9.40
N ILE A 187 5.18 -1.28 -9.30
CA ILE A 187 6.10 -1.07 -10.41
C ILE A 187 5.81 -2.05 -11.58
N GLN A 188 5.44 -3.29 -11.27
CA GLN A 188 5.19 -4.32 -12.27
C GLN A 188 3.80 -4.21 -12.91
N HIS A 189 2.76 -3.97 -12.11
CA HIS A 189 1.37 -4.11 -12.57
C HIS A 189 0.67 -2.77 -12.85
N LEU A 190 0.93 -1.72 -12.06
CA LEU A 190 0.32 -0.40 -12.31
C LEU A 190 1.03 0.40 -13.40
N ARG A 191 2.31 0.09 -13.69
CA ARG A 191 3.04 0.66 -14.82
C ARG A 191 2.46 0.22 -16.18
N ASN A 192 1.85 -0.97 -16.22
CA ASN A 192 1.31 -1.57 -17.45
C ASN A 192 -0.16 -1.20 -17.68
N ALA A 193 -0.97 -1.06 -16.62
CA ALA A 193 -2.38 -0.67 -16.72
C ALA A 193 -2.61 0.68 -17.44
N ARG A 194 -1.75 1.69 -17.22
CA ARG A 194 -1.81 2.97 -17.96
C ARG A 194 -1.41 2.87 -19.43
N ARG A 195 -0.73 1.79 -19.83
CA ARG A 195 -0.26 1.59 -21.22
C ARG A 195 -1.31 0.86 -22.05
N SER A 196 -1.96 -0.15 -21.47
CA SER A 196 -3.08 -0.88 -22.10
C SER A 196 -4.26 0.05 -22.37
N ALA A 197 -4.64 0.91 -21.41
CA ALA A 197 -5.73 1.88 -21.58
C ALA A 197 -5.46 2.94 -22.68
N SER A 198 -4.19 3.19 -23.03
CA SER A 198 -3.82 4.12 -24.11
C SER A 198 -3.75 3.43 -25.48
N SER A 199 -3.60 2.11 -25.52
CA SER A 199 -3.54 1.33 -26.76
C SER A 199 -4.93 0.92 -27.26
N ASP A 200 -5.92 0.76 -26.36
CA ASP A 200 -7.30 0.45 -26.73
C ASP A 200 -8.03 1.65 -27.39
N GLU A 201 -7.61 2.90 -27.15
CA GLU A 201 -8.22 4.11 -27.74
C GLU A 201 -7.68 4.45 -29.15
N HIS A 202 -6.58 3.83 -29.59
CA HIS A 202 -6.03 4.00 -30.96
C HIS A 202 -6.40 2.88 -31.93
N ALA A 203 -7.20 1.88 -31.51
CA ALA A 203 -7.61 0.76 -32.36
C ALA A 203 -9.01 0.94 -33.01
N VAL A 204 -9.68 2.09 -32.83
CA VAL A 204 -11.01 2.39 -33.43
C VAL A 204 -10.94 3.61 -34.36
N ALA A 205 -9.87 3.73 -35.14
CA ALA A 205 -9.79 4.71 -36.23
C ALA A 205 -8.99 4.11 -37.39
N GLY A 206 -9.64 3.23 -38.15
CA GLY A 206 -9.08 2.69 -39.38
C GLY A 206 -9.72 1.39 -39.82
N ASP A 207 -10.94 1.45 -40.34
CA ASP A 207 -11.23 0.77 -41.61
C ASP A 207 -12.41 1.47 -42.31
N GLY A 208 -12.24 1.73 -43.61
CA GLY A 208 -13.15 2.49 -44.47
C GLY A 208 -14.36 1.67 -44.95
N PRO A 209 -14.98 2.01 -46.10
CA PRO A 209 -14.39 2.61 -47.29
C PRO A 209 -14.68 4.10 -47.51
#